data_AF-A0A7J4G0Y5-F1
#
_entry.id   AF-A0A7J4G0Y5-F1
#
_cell.length_a   1.000
_cell.length_b   1.000
_cell.length_c   1.000
_cell.angle_alpha   90.00
_cell.angle_beta   90.00
_cell.angle_gamma   90.00
#
_symmetry.space_group_name_H-M   'P 1'
#
loop_
_entity.id
_entity.type
_entity.pdbx_description
1 polymer ?
#
loop_
_entity_poly.entity_id
_entity_poly.type
_entity_poly.pdbx_seq_one_letter_code
_entity_poly.pdbx_strand_id
1 'polypeptide(L)' 'MTALIKNVQLEGKITNIYIEGNIIQEIGSSIEADYIIDGEGKVALPGFVNT' A
#
# COMPACT_ATOMS: atom_id res chain seq x y z
N MET A 1 -13.89 -5.12 2.31
CA MET A 1 -12.55 -5.70 2.15
C MET A 1 -11.57 -4.56 2.36
N THR A 2 -10.80 -4.59 3.44
CA THR A 2 -9.78 -3.59 3.71
C THR A 2 -8.40 -4.24 3.67
N ALA A 3 -7.41 -3.54 3.12
CA ALA A 3 -6.03 -4.00 3.08
C ALA A 3 -5.06 -2.86 3.44
N LEU A 4 -4.01 -3.20 4.18
CA LEU A 4 -2.92 -2.30 4.52
C LEU A 4 -1.61 -2.89 4.01
N ILE A 5 -0.93 -2.15 3.12
CA ILE A 5 0.47 -2.43 2.76
C ILE A 5 1.33 -1.55 3.67
N LYS A 6 2.03 -2.16 4.63
CA LYS A 6 2.83 -1.43 5.63
C LYS A 6 4.31 -1.38 5.26
N ASN A 7 5.01 -0.34 5.73
CA ASN A 7 6.46 -0.19 5.64
C ASN A 7 7.03 -0.31 4.21
N VAL A 8 6.26 0.09 3.20
CA VAL A 8 6.64 -0.03 1.80
C VAL A 8 7.29 1.25 1.29
N GLN A 9 8.26 1.13 0.39
CA GLN A 9 8.85 2.28 -0.26
C GLN A 9 7.97 2.76 -1.42
N LEU A 10 7.47 3.99 -1.33
CA LEU A 10 6.73 4.69 -2.39
C LEU A 10 7.45 6.02 -2.67
N GLU A 11 7.82 6.25 -3.93
CA GLU A 11 8.52 7.49 -4.37
C GLU A 11 9.74 7.85 -3.49
N GLY A 12 10.51 6.85 -3.06
CA GLY A 12 11.70 7.08 -2.24
C GLY A 12 11.44 7.20 -0.73
N LYS A 13 10.19 7.15 -0.27
CA LYS A 13 9.82 7.24 1.16
C LYS A 13 9.19 5.96 1.66
N ILE A 14 9.53 5.56 2.89
CA ILE A 14 8.84 4.47 3.58
C ILE A 14 7.49 5.01 4.06
N THR A 15 6.41 4.34 3.68
CA THR A 15 5.04 4.73 3.99
C THR A 15 4.12 3.50 4.11
N ASN A 16 2.86 3.76 4.43
CA ASN A 16 1.79 2.76 4.43
C ASN A 16 0.76 3.14 3.36
N ILE A 17 0.10 2.15 2.78
CA ILE A 17 -0.96 2.34 1.78
C ILE A 17 -2.20 1.62 2.27
N TYR A 18 -3.25 2.37 2.59
CA TYR A 18 -4.54 1.84 3.01
C TYR A 18 -5.50 1.76 1.82
N ILE A 19 -6.09 0.59 1.64
CA ILE A 19 -6.95 0.23 0.51
C ILE A 19 -8.30 -0.22 1.05
N GLU A 20 -9.37 0.32 0.50
CA GLU A 20 -10.74 -0.13 0.76
C GLU A 20 -11.40 -0.54 -0.55
N GLY A 21 -11.82 -1.80 -0.64
CA GLY A 21 -12.33 -2.40 -1.87
C GLY A 21 -11.25 -2.39 -2.96
N ASN A 22 -11.45 -1.57 -3.98
CA ASN A 22 -10.54 -1.39 -5.12
C ASN A 22 -9.96 0.03 -5.22
N ILE A 23 -10.04 0.80 -4.13
CA ILE A 23 -9.62 2.21 -4.09
C ILE A 23 -8.52 2.38 -3.04
N ILE A 24 -7.44 3.06 -3.41
CA ILE A 24 -6.47 3.57 -2.45
C ILE A 24 -7.14 4.75 -1.73
N GLN A 25 -7.46 4.57 -0.46
CA GLN A 25 -8.15 5.61 0.32
C GLN A 25 -7.16 6.60 0.93
N GLU A 26 -6.01 6.09 1.41
CA GLU A 26 -5.05 6.93 2.11
C GLU A 26 -3.61 6.39 1.99
N ILE A 27 -2.65 7.31 2.01
CA ILE A 27 -1.20 7.01 2.02
C ILE A 27 -0.58 7.70 3.24
N GLY A 28 0.21 6.96 4.01
CA GLY A 28 0.90 7.44 5.22
C GLY A 28 0.27 6.98 6.53
N SER A 29 -0.97 6.52 6.50
CA SER A 29 -1.72 6.16 7.71
C SER A 29 -1.59 4.67 8.03
N SER A 30 -1.49 4.37 9.33
CA SER A 30 -1.47 3.01 9.86
C SER A 30 -2.84 2.72 10.47
N ILE A 31 -3.79 2.36 9.62
CA ILE A 31 -5.19 2.04 9.99
C ILE A 31 -5.32 0.51 10.05
N GLU A 32 -6.07 -0.02 11.02
CA GLU A 32 -6.38 -1.45 11.05
C GLU A 32 -7.10 -1.88 9.77
N ALA A 33 -6.70 -3.03 9.23
CA ALA A 33 -7.27 -3.60 8.02
C ALA A 33 -7.42 -5.12 8.17
N ASP A 34 -8.37 -5.70 7.44
CA ASP A 34 -8.63 -7.14 7.44
C ASP A 34 -7.41 -7.92 6.94
N TYR A 35 -6.68 -7.35 5.97
CA TYR A 35 -5.49 -7.94 5.37
C TYR A 35 -4.29 -7.02 5.51
N ILE A 36 -3.17 -7.55 5.98
CA ILE A 36 -1.93 -6.80 6.14
C ILE A 36 -0.83 -7.46 5.32
N ILE A 37 -0.18 -6.67 4.48
CA ILE A 37 1.00 -7.06 3.70
C ILE A 37 2.20 -6.29 4.25
N ASP A 38 3.23 -7.01 4.69
CA ASP A 38 4.50 -6.40 5.10
C ASP A 38 5.37 -6.11 3.88
N GLY A 39 5.54 -4.83 3.57
CA GLY A 39 6.33 -4.33 2.44
C GLY A 39 7.75 -3.91 2.81
N GLU A 40 8.26 -4.25 4.01
CA GLU A 40 9.60 -3.86 4.43
C GLU A 40 10.67 -4.28 3.42
N GLY A 41 11.49 -3.31 3.01
CA GLY A 41 12.53 -3.50 1.98
C GLY A 41 12.00 -3.73 0.56
N LYS A 42 10.71 -3.51 0.32
CA LYS A 42 10.06 -3.61 -1.00
C LYS A 42 9.61 -2.23 -1.50
N VAL A 43 9.46 -2.13 -2.82
CA VAL A 43 8.96 -0.93 -3.51
C VAL A 43 7.52 -1.17 -3.96
N ALA A 44 6.64 -0.22 -3.68
CA ALA A 44 5.30 -0.15 -4.26
C ALA A 44 5.37 0.60 -5.60
N LEU A 45 4.90 -0.05 -6.66
CA LEU A 45 4.77 0.54 -8.00
C LEU A 45 3.32 0.40 -8.47
N PRO A 46 2.83 1.35 -9.29
CA PRO A 46 1.60 1.12 -10.05
C PRO A 46 1.73 -0.15 -10.90
N GLY A 47 0.59 -0.81 -11.11
CA GLY A 47 0.54 -1.95 -12.03
C GLY A 47 1.00 -1.54 -13.43
N PHE A 48 1.85 -2.35 -14.06
CA PHE A 48 2.29 -2.09 -15.42
C PHE A 48 1.12 -2.22 -16.40
N VAL A 49 1.07 -1.31 -17.38
CA VAL A 49 0.08 -1.31 -18.46
C VAL A 49 0.73 -1.87 -19.71
N ASN A 50 0.23 -3.01 -20.19
CA ASN A 50 0.60 -3.56 -21.49
C ASN A 50 -0.42 -3.10 -22.54
N THR A 51 -0.01 -2.20 -23.41
CA THR A 51 -0.85 -1.54 -24.42
C THR A 51 -0.82 -2.26 -25.76
#